data_AF-A0A179GSN5-F1
#
_entry.id   AF-A0A179GSN5-F1
#
_cell.length_a   1.000
_cell.length_b   1.000
_cell.length_c   1.000
_cell.angle_alpha   90.00
_cell.angle_beta   90.00
_cell.angle_gamma   90.00
#
_symmetry.space_group_name_H-M   'P 1'
#
loop_
_entity.id
_entity.type
_entity.pdbx_description
1 polymer ?
#
loop_
_entity_poly.entity_id
_entity_poly.type
_entity_poly.pdbx_seq_one_letter_code
_entity_poly.pdbx_strand_id
1 'polypeptide(L)'
;MLTKTTQVYAHHGMPLECDIYTDDDSSSSSPSDAPVFLYFHPGGLVNWGRDCIPPWLVQTCFKRKWPLISFSYRLLPQTGAKGLLEDATAAYAFARRYEAAEGQSRRVIVGGGSGGVFPATLVVNNCSPPPIAFFSIQGINTFRHPHFTSSTLLTPAPIRDEDMAPAIAGPIAVGVTMPGAENAFRVAMLQPADASRNPDYEAEPVPSPPPKNPRSGLYEYYTHRNAWGGMVGDVDNGYEWARERTDEARERVARWPPTVIFHGDADVAVPIAVSEQMRDCLGEDKVSLFVAPGQDHLYDLTRFIEDPAPEMDAVRQALKRLDEIVGQHNVASA
;
A
#
# COMPACT_ATOMS: atom_id res chain seq x y z
N MET A 1 3.26 -24.63 3.37
CA MET A 1 4.56 -23.95 3.15
C MET A 1 4.30 -22.59 2.51
N LEU A 2 5.14 -21.58 2.77
CA LEU A 2 5.04 -20.28 2.11
C LEU A 2 5.24 -20.45 0.60
N THR A 3 4.22 -20.08 -0.17
CA THR A 3 4.26 -20.11 -1.63
C THR A 3 3.95 -18.73 -2.20
N LYS A 4 4.39 -18.51 -3.44
CA LYS A 4 4.04 -17.35 -4.25
C LYS A 4 3.48 -17.83 -5.59
N THR A 5 2.32 -17.34 -5.96
CA THR A 5 1.78 -17.47 -7.31
C THR A 5 1.51 -16.10 -7.92
N THR A 6 1.46 -16.03 -9.25
CA THR A 6 1.12 -14.80 -9.98
C THR A 6 -0.15 -15.05 -10.79
N GLN A 7 -1.10 -14.13 -10.72
CA GLN A 7 -2.36 -14.20 -11.48
C GLN A 7 -2.69 -12.86 -12.13
N VAL A 8 -3.35 -12.91 -13.28
CA VAL A 8 -3.96 -11.74 -13.90
C VAL A 8 -5.30 -11.47 -13.23
N TYR A 9 -5.47 -10.30 -12.63
CA TYR A 9 -6.70 -9.94 -11.92
C TYR A 9 -7.63 -9.03 -12.75
N ALA A 10 -7.10 -8.34 -13.76
CA ALA A 10 -7.85 -7.44 -14.63
C ALA A 10 -7.17 -7.25 -15.99
N HIS A 11 -7.94 -6.74 -16.96
CA HIS A 11 -7.45 -6.32 -18.27
C HIS A 11 -7.94 -4.90 -18.59
N HIS A 12 -7.06 -3.91 -18.51
CA HIS A 12 -7.38 -2.50 -18.78
C HIS A 12 -6.48 -1.94 -19.89
N GLY A 13 -6.66 -2.47 -21.11
CA GLY A 13 -5.75 -2.23 -22.24
C GLY A 13 -4.43 -3.02 -22.16
N MET A 14 -4.12 -3.59 -20.99
CA MET A 14 -3.02 -4.52 -20.73
C MET A 14 -3.41 -5.46 -19.57
N PRO A 15 -2.81 -6.66 -19.47
CA PRO A 15 -2.99 -7.52 -18.30
C PRO A 15 -2.43 -6.83 -17.06
N LEU A 16 -3.19 -6.84 -15.97
CA LEU A 16 -2.74 -6.40 -14.65
C LEU A 16 -2.58 -7.63 -13.76
N GLU A 17 -1.39 -7.79 -13.22
CA GLU A 17 -1.01 -8.96 -12.43
C GLU A 17 -0.94 -8.65 -10.95
N CYS A 18 -1.21 -9.66 -10.14
CA CYS A 18 -1.00 -9.67 -8.71
C CYS A 18 -0.14 -10.86 -8.31
N ASP A 19 0.63 -10.68 -7.24
CA ASP A 19 1.42 -11.73 -6.61
C ASP A 19 0.71 -12.13 -5.31
N ILE A 20 0.45 -13.43 -5.16
CA ILE A 20 -0.32 -14.01 -4.07
C ILE A 20 0.61 -14.85 -3.20
N TYR A 21 0.69 -14.50 -1.92
CA TYR A 21 1.48 -15.18 -0.91
C TYR A 21 0.56 -15.87 0.08
N THR A 22 0.65 -17.20 0.15
CA THR A 22 -0.19 -18.04 1.00
C THR A 22 0.63 -19.09 1.73
N ASP A 23 0.01 -19.70 2.73
CA ASP A 23 0.49 -20.96 3.26
C ASP A 23 -0.22 -22.11 2.55
N ASP A 24 0.52 -22.80 1.68
CA ASP A 24 0.07 -24.02 1.01
C ASP A 24 0.15 -25.18 2.01
N ASP A 25 -0.83 -25.24 2.91
CA ASP A 25 -1.09 -26.41 3.73
C ASP A 25 -2.21 -27.21 3.06
N SER A 26 -1.81 -28.22 2.28
CA SER A 26 -2.70 -29.10 1.50
C SER A 26 -3.70 -29.91 2.34
N SER A 27 -3.76 -29.68 3.66
CA SER A 27 -4.64 -30.36 4.60
C SER A 27 -5.97 -29.65 4.89
N SER A 28 -6.13 -28.36 4.54
CA SER A 28 -7.39 -27.64 4.78
C SER A 28 -8.34 -27.71 3.58
N SER A 29 -9.38 -28.54 3.68
CA SER A 29 -10.40 -28.72 2.64
C SER A 29 -11.51 -27.64 2.63
N SER A 30 -11.40 -26.61 3.48
CA SER A 30 -12.40 -25.53 3.61
C SER A 30 -11.75 -24.17 3.39
N PRO A 31 -12.40 -23.23 2.68
CA PRO A 31 -11.92 -21.86 2.55
C PRO A 31 -11.68 -21.25 3.93
N SER A 32 -10.49 -20.71 4.15
CA SER A 32 -10.17 -20.03 5.41
C SER A 32 -11.09 -18.81 5.59
N ASP A 33 -11.77 -18.72 6.73
CA ASP A 33 -12.53 -17.51 7.11
C ASP A 33 -11.62 -16.31 7.40
N ALA A 34 -10.29 -16.50 7.39
CA ALA A 34 -9.34 -15.40 7.48
C ALA A 34 -9.62 -14.31 6.43
N PRO A 35 -9.39 -13.03 6.75
CA PRO A 35 -9.42 -11.98 5.75
C PRO A 35 -8.29 -12.15 4.71
N VAL A 36 -8.53 -11.63 3.50
CA VAL A 36 -7.48 -11.38 2.51
C VAL A 36 -6.83 -10.04 2.83
N PHE A 37 -5.50 -9.98 2.85
CA PHE A 37 -4.77 -8.73 2.89
C PHE A 37 -4.49 -8.28 1.46
N LEU A 38 -5.22 -7.28 0.98
CA LEU A 38 -4.96 -6.60 -0.27
C LEU A 38 -3.87 -5.54 -0.05
N TYR A 39 -2.80 -5.59 -0.82
CA TYR A 39 -1.68 -4.65 -0.72
C TYR A 39 -1.39 -3.93 -2.04
N PHE A 40 -1.23 -2.61 -1.96
CA PHE A 40 -0.73 -1.78 -3.06
C PHE A 40 0.70 -1.32 -2.76
N HIS A 41 1.59 -1.55 -3.72
CA HIS A 41 3.03 -1.27 -3.56
C HIS A 41 3.36 0.23 -3.45
N PRO A 42 4.51 0.59 -2.85
CA PRO A 42 5.04 1.95 -2.82
C PRO A 42 5.58 2.40 -4.19
N GLY A 43 6.17 3.60 -4.24
CA GLY A 43 6.73 4.19 -5.48
C GLY A 43 6.00 5.44 -5.96
N GLY A 44 5.30 6.15 -5.07
CA GLY A 44 4.72 7.47 -5.34
C GLY A 44 3.70 7.50 -6.47
N LEU A 45 3.05 6.37 -6.80
CA LEU A 45 2.18 6.17 -7.97
C LEU A 45 2.86 6.27 -9.34
N VAL A 46 4.17 6.46 -9.38
CA VAL A 46 4.92 6.75 -10.61
C VAL A 46 6.02 5.73 -10.87
N ASN A 47 6.32 4.84 -9.93
CA ASN A 47 7.42 3.90 -10.03
C ASN A 47 7.20 2.64 -9.18
N TRP A 48 8.19 1.72 -9.24
CA TRP A 48 8.31 0.47 -8.46
C TRP A 48 7.18 -0.51 -8.71
N GLY A 49 7.37 -1.78 -8.30
CA GLY A 49 6.49 -2.89 -8.68
C GLY A 49 5.82 -3.59 -7.50
N ARG A 50 4.90 -4.51 -7.82
CA ARG A 50 4.15 -5.32 -6.84
C ARG A 50 5.03 -6.20 -5.95
N ASP A 51 6.29 -6.40 -6.29
CA ASP A 51 7.25 -7.10 -5.44
C ASP A 51 7.90 -6.19 -4.39
N CYS A 52 7.63 -4.89 -4.37
CA CYS A 52 7.98 -3.99 -3.26
C CYS A 52 7.07 -4.21 -2.04
N ILE A 53 7.31 -5.32 -1.33
CA ILE A 53 6.59 -5.72 -0.13
C ILE A 53 7.61 -5.91 1.00
N PRO A 54 7.39 -5.35 2.20
CA PRO A 54 8.31 -5.62 3.29
C PRO A 54 8.26 -7.09 3.74
N PRO A 55 9.41 -7.72 4.05
CA PRO A 55 9.43 -9.09 4.58
C PRO A 55 8.51 -9.28 5.78
N TRP A 56 8.51 -8.34 6.74
CA TRP A 56 7.67 -8.42 7.94
C TRP A 56 6.17 -8.56 7.64
N LEU A 57 5.67 -7.99 6.53
CA LEU A 57 4.26 -8.08 6.14
C LEU A 57 3.93 -9.49 5.64
N VAL A 58 4.80 -10.08 4.83
CA VAL A 58 4.68 -11.48 4.37
C VAL A 58 4.71 -12.43 5.58
N GLN A 59 5.66 -12.24 6.50
CA GLN A 59 5.76 -13.04 7.74
C GLN A 59 4.48 -12.95 8.58
N THR A 60 3.97 -11.73 8.73
CA THR A 60 2.78 -11.43 9.55
C THR A 60 1.53 -12.07 8.98
N CYS A 61 1.30 -11.93 7.67
CA CYS A 61 0.16 -12.53 6.99
C CYS A 61 0.25 -14.06 7.00
N PHE A 62 1.44 -14.62 6.73
CA PHE A 62 1.67 -16.06 6.78
C PHE A 62 1.36 -16.65 8.16
N LYS A 63 1.91 -16.06 9.24
CA LYS A 63 1.67 -16.51 10.63
C LYS A 63 0.18 -16.48 11.01
N ARG A 64 -0.61 -15.57 10.41
CA ARG A 64 -2.05 -15.41 10.64
C ARG A 64 -2.92 -16.20 9.67
N LYS A 65 -2.32 -16.92 8.71
CA LYS A 65 -3.02 -17.59 7.60
C LYS A 65 -3.89 -16.62 6.78
N TRP A 66 -3.46 -15.36 6.66
CA TRP A 66 -4.08 -14.35 5.82
C TRP A 66 -3.43 -14.40 4.43
N PRO A 67 -4.16 -14.70 3.35
CA PRO A 67 -3.62 -14.56 2.00
C PRO A 67 -3.24 -13.10 1.76
N LEU A 68 -1.97 -12.87 1.43
CA LEU A 68 -1.47 -11.54 1.08
C LEU A 68 -1.43 -11.45 -0.45
N ILE A 69 -2.13 -10.48 -1.02
CA ILE A 69 -2.16 -10.28 -2.47
C ILE A 69 -1.65 -8.89 -2.77
N SER A 70 -0.50 -8.80 -3.45
CA SER A 70 0.12 -7.55 -3.88
C SER A 70 -0.21 -7.27 -5.33
N PHE A 71 -0.88 -6.15 -5.59
CA PHE A 71 -1.42 -5.80 -6.90
C PHE A 71 -0.49 -4.83 -7.65
N SER A 72 -0.25 -5.10 -8.93
CA SER A 72 0.25 -4.07 -9.85
C SER A 72 -0.89 -3.12 -10.16
N TYR A 73 -0.60 -1.84 -10.34
CA TYR A 73 -1.56 -0.86 -10.88
C TYR A 73 -0.86 0.00 -11.94
N ARG A 74 -1.63 0.59 -12.85
CA ARG A 74 -1.07 1.49 -13.87
C ARG A 74 -0.59 2.78 -13.22
N LEU A 75 0.56 3.27 -13.67
CA LEU A 75 1.26 4.41 -13.06
C LEU A 75 0.82 5.76 -13.64
N LEU A 76 0.91 6.81 -12.82
CA LEU A 76 0.75 8.20 -13.24
C LEU A 76 2.01 8.71 -13.97
N PRO A 77 1.88 9.64 -14.92
CA PRO A 77 0.65 10.37 -15.28
C PRO A 77 -0.29 9.60 -16.23
N GLN A 78 0.20 8.56 -16.92
CA GLN A 78 -0.47 8.01 -18.09
C GLN A 78 -1.84 7.39 -17.79
N THR A 79 -2.01 6.75 -16.63
CA THR A 79 -3.29 6.13 -16.25
C THR A 79 -4.37 7.17 -15.93
N GLY A 80 -3.98 8.34 -15.43
CA GLY A 80 -4.86 9.35 -14.85
C GLY A 80 -5.70 8.85 -13.67
N ALA A 81 -6.45 9.78 -13.07
CA ALA A 81 -7.37 9.52 -11.95
C ALA A 81 -8.31 8.32 -12.17
N LYS A 82 -8.97 8.28 -13.33
CA LYS A 82 -9.97 7.27 -13.65
C LYS A 82 -9.35 5.88 -13.78
N GLY A 83 -8.22 5.76 -14.49
CA GLY A 83 -7.55 4.48 -14.66
C GLY A 83 -7.05 3.91 -13.34
N LEU A 84 -6.55 4.77 -12.44
CA LEU A 84 -6.14 4.35 -11.10
C LEU A 84 -7.32 3.84 -10.25
N LEU A 85 -8.49 4.49 -10.32
CA LEU A 85 -9.71 4.03 -9.66
C LEU A 85 -10.23 2.70 -10.23
N GLU A 86 -10.21 2.54 -11.56
CA GLU A 86 -10.54 1.28 -12.22
C GLU A 86 -9.63 0.14 -11.72
N ASP A 87 -8.33 0.36 -11.63
CA ASP A 87 -7.35 -0.64 -11.18
C ASP A 87 -7.57 -1.02 -9.71
N ALA A 88 -7.79 -0.02 -8.85
CA ALA A 88 -8.00 -0.22 -7.41
C ALA A 88 -9.30 -0.98 -7.10
N THR A 89 -10.40 -0.62 -7.76
CA THR A 89 -11.70 -1.29 -7.58
C THR A 89 -11.70 -2.71 -8.14
N ALA A 90 -11.00 -2.95 -9.26
CA ALA A 90 -10.81 -4.29 -9.80
C ALA A 90 -9.97 -5.18 -8.86
N ALA A 91 -8.90 -4.63 -8.27
CA ALA A 91 -8.09 -5.33 -7.28
C ALA A 91 -8.91 -5.75 -6.06
N TYR A 92 -9.75 -4.84 -5.54
CA TYR A 92 -10.65 -5.16 -4.42
C TYR A 92 -11.67 -6.24 -4.78
N ALA A 93 -12.28 -6.17 -5.97
CA ALA A 93 -13.22 -7.17 -6.45
C ALA A 93 -12.57 -8.55 -6.63
N PHE A 94 -11.29 -8.60 -7.00
CA PHE A 94 -10.51 -9.83 -7.06
C PHE A 94 -10.26 -10.39 -5.66
N ALA A 95 -9.74 -9.58 -4.73
CA ALA A 95 -9.45 -10.01 -3.36
C ALA A 95 -10.71 -10.55 -2.64
N ARG A 96 -11.87 -9.91 -2.86
CA ARG A 96 -13.18 -10.37 -2.37
C ARG A 96 -13.58 -11.77 -2.84
N ARG A 97 -13.10 -12.21 -4.01
CA ARG A 97 -13.45 -13.50 -4.63
C ARG A 97 -12.36 -14.55 -4.52
N TYR A 98 -11.16 -14.18 -4.05
CA TYR A 98 -10.01 -15.06 -3.98
C TYR A 98 -10.31 -16.31 -3.13
N GLU A 99 -10.40 -17.48 -3.78
CA GLU A 99 -10.76 -18.77 -3.17
C GLU A 99 -12.12 -18.79 -2.44
N ALA A 100 -13.00 -17.81 -2.72
CA ALA A 100 -14.36 -17.83 -2.20
C ALA A 100 -15.20 -18.89 -2.92
N ALA A 101 -16.07 -19.58 -2.19
CA ALA A 101 -17.09 -20.42 -2.82
C ALA A 101 -18.04 -19.57 -3.67
N GLU A 102 -18.71 -20.19 -4.64
CA GLU A 102 -19.66 -19.50 -5.51
C GLU A 102 -20.75 -18.80 -4.67
N GLY A 103 -21.00 -17.52 -4.99
CA GLY A 103 -21.94 -16.68 -4.26
C GLY A 103 -21.44 -16.12 -2.92
N GLN A 104 -20.23 -16.48 -2.47
CA GLN A 104 -19.61 -15.93 -1.26
C GLN A 104 -18.66 -14.76 -1.56
N SER A 105 -18.34 -14.00 -0.53
CA SER A 105 -17.36 -12.90 -0.58
C SER A 105 -16.49 -12.96 0.67
N ARG A 106 -15.19 -12.74 0.50
CA ARG A 106 -14.24 -12.67 1.60
C ARG A 106 -14.20 -11.30 2.24
N ARG A 107 -13.84 -11.28 3.51
CA ARG A 107 -13.45 -10.08 4.23
C ARG A 107 -12.07 -9.64 3.74
N VAL A 108 -11.86 -8.35 3.61
CA VAL A 108 -10.63 -7.79 3.06
C VAL A 108 -10.07 -6.74 3.99
N ILE A 109 -8.80 -6.86 4.34
CA ILE A 109 -7.99 -5.76 4.87
C ILE A 109 -7.36 -5.11 3.64
N VAL A 110 -7.51 -3.80 3.50
CA VAL A 110 -6.85 -3.06 2.41
C VAL A 110 -5.67 -2.29 2.99
N GLY A 111 -4.54 -2.31 2.32
CA GLY A 111 -3.39 -1.52 2.73
C GLY A 111 -2.44 -1.18 1.58
N GLY A 112 -1.46 -0.36 1.90
CA GLY A 112 -0.41 0.02 0.96
C GLY A 112 0.73 0.73 1.67
N GLY A 113 1.85 0.87 0.95
CA GLY A 113 3.02 1.64 1.41
C GLY A 113 3.20 2.92 0.62
N SER A 114 3.56 4.02 1.28
CA SER A 114 3.85 5.31 0.62
C SER A 114 2.73 5.69 -0.36
N GLY A 115 3.04 5.90 -1.64
CA GLY A 115 2.07 6.17 -2.70
C GLY A 115 0.97 5.12 -2.86
N GLY A 116 1.24 3.84 -2.57
CA GLY A 116 0.25 2.74 -2.62
C GLY A 116 -0.90 2.91 -1.63
N VAL A 117 -0.78 3.77 -0.63
CA VAL A 117 -1.89 4.12 0.27
C VAL A 117 -2.99 4.88 -0.48
N PHE A 118 -2.67 5.60 -1.55
CA PHE A 118 -3.67 6.34 -2.31
C PHE A 118 -4.68 5.42 -3.02
N PRO A 119 -4.30 4.40 -3.82
CA PRO A 119 -5.28 3.45 -4.36
C PRO A 119 -6.02 2.67 -3.26
N ALA A 120 -5.40 2.43 -2.09
CA ALA A 120 -6.13 1.87 -0.95
C ALA A 120 -7.26 2.79 -0.45
N THR A 121 -7.05 4.12 -0.42
CA THR A 121 -8.12 5.07 -0.05
C THR A 121 -9.21 5.12 -1.12
N LEU A 122 -8.87 4.91 -2.40
CA LEU A 122 -9.87 4.79 -3.46
C LEU A 122 -10.80 3.60 -3.23
N VAL A 123 -10.27 2.46 -2.79
CA VAL A 123 -11.09 1.30 -2.38
C VAL A 123 -12.02 1.66 -1.23
N VAL A 124 -11.49 2.27 -0.16
CA VAL A 124 -12.28 2.66 1.02
C VAL A 124 -13.42 3.60 0.66
N ASN A 125 -13.19 4.55 -0.25
CA ASN A 125 -14.18 5.54 -0.64
C ASN A 125 -15.26 5.02 -1.61
N ASN A 126 -14.94 4.02 -2.44
CA ASN A 126 -15.76 3.70 -3.61
C ASN A 126 -16.31 2.27 -3.64
N CYS A 127 -15.86 1.38 -2.75
CA CYS A 127 -16.26 -0.02 -2.78
C CYS A 127 -17.25 -0.40 -1.66
N SER A 128 -18.21 -1.28 -1.99
CA SER A 128 -19.20 -1.81 -1.06
C SER A 128 -19.35 -3.34 -1.17
N PRO A 129 -19.47 -4.08 -0.05
CA PRO A 129 -19.16 -3.67 1.31
C PRO A 129 -17.73 -3.10 1.45
N PRO A 130 -17.48 -2.23 2.45
CA PRO A 130 -16.16 -1.68 2.70
C PRO A 130 -15.19 -2.77 3.21
N PRO A 131 -13.87 -2.56 3.08
CA PRO A 131 -12.89 -3.41 3.74
C PRO A 131 -13.10 -3.37 5.26
N ILE A 132 -12.72 -4.44 5.97
CA ILE A 132 -12.89 -4.53 7.43
C ILE A 132 -11.85 -3.70 8.20
N ALA A 133 -10.73 -3.36 7.53
CA ALA A 133 -9.69 -2.49 8.07
C ALA A 133 -8.94 -1.79 6.93
N PHE A 134 -8.44 -0.60 7.21
CA PHE A 134 -7.52 0.13 6.33
C PHE A 134 -6.14 0.25 7.02
N PHE A 135 -5.10 -0.29 6.39
CA PHE A 135 -3.74 -0.33 6.93
C PHE A 135 -2.78 0.54 6.10
N SER A 136 -2.32 1.65 6.67
CA SER A 136 -1.46 2.62 6.00
C SER A 136 -0.02 2.52 6.51
N ILE A 137 0.92 2.31 5.59
CA ILE A 137 2.36 2.29 5.88
C ILE A 137 2.96 3.59 5.33
N GLN A 138 3.25 4.56 6.20
CA GLN A 138 3.97 5.82 5.88
C GLN A 138 3.40 6.52 4.62
N GLY A 139 2.07 6.64 4.59
CA GLY A 139 1.30 6.67 3.35
C GLY A 139 0.85 8.04 2.84
N ILE A 140 0.76 8.16 1.52
CA ILE A 140 0.05 9.26 0.86
C ILE A 140 -1.44 8.93 0.85
N ASN A 141 -2.17 9.41 1.86
CA ASN A 141 -3.62 9.16 1.98
C ASN A 141 -4.49 10.22 1.27
N THR A 142 -3.89 11.33 0.83
CA THR A 142 -4.46 12.37 -0.03
C THR A 142 -3.34 13.23 -0.63
N PHE A 143 -3.54 13.77 -1.83
CA PHE A 143 -2.71 14.80 -2.45
C PHE A 143 -3.24 16.22 -2.20
N ARG A 144 -4.31 16.39 -1.41
CA ARG A 144 -4.84 17.71 -1.01
C ARG A 144 -4.09 18.34 0.17
N HIS A 145 -3.19 17.62 0.82
CA HIS A 145 -2.37 18.15 1.92
C HIS A 145 -1.36 19.20 1.42
N PRO A 146 -1.07 20.29 2.17
CA PRO A 146 -0.13 21.35 1.78
C PRO A 146 1.23 20.89 1.27
N HIS A 147 1.74 19.76 1.76
CA HIS A 147 2.97 19.15 1.26
C HIS A 147 2.98 18.94 -0.27
N PHE A 148 1.85 18.60 -0.87
CA PHE A 148 1.72 18.34 -2.31
C PHE A 148 1.29 19.56 -3.13
N THR A 149 1.01 20.69 -2.47
CA THR A 149 0.45 21.90 -3.09
C THR A 149 1.25 23.17 -2.80
N SER A 150 2.37 23.05 -2.09
CA SER A 150 3.24 24.18 -1.68
C SER A 150 4.63 24.16 -2.35
N SER A 151 4.76 23.49 -3.48
CA SER A 151 6.01 23.34 -4.23
C SER A 151 7.17 22.77 -3.41
N THR A 152 6.87 21.80 -2.55
CA THR A 152 7.87 21.16 -1.68
C THR A 152 9.03 20.63 -2.51
N LEU A 153 10.25 21.05 -2.17
CA LEU A 153 11.47 20.65 -2.85
C LEU A 153 12.14 19.51 -2.06
N LEU A 154 12.08 18.29 -2.61
CA LEU A 154 12.62 17.07 -2.00
C LEU A 154 14.05 16.75 -2.45
N THR A 155 14.58 17.51 -3.40
CA THR A 155 15.92 17.34 -3.98
C THR A 155 16.76 18.60 -3.77
N PRO A 156 18.10 18.54 -3.82
CA PRO A 156 18.94 19.73 -3.64
C PRO A 156 18.66 20.88 -4.64
N ALA A 157 18.11 20.55 -5.82
CA ALA A 157 17.66 21.50 -6.82
C ALA A 157 16.45 20.94 -7.59
N PRO A 158 15.59 21.79 -8.18
CA PRO A 158 14.47 21.34 -9.01
C PRO A 158 14.92 20.45 -10.18
N ILE A 159 14.16 19.37 -10.43
CA ILE A 159 14.35 18.49 -11.59
C ILE A 159 13.87 19.20 -12.85
N ARG A 160 14.63 19.09 -13.95
CA ARG A 160 14.36 19.80 -15.20
C ARG A 160 13.31 19.07 -16.03
N ASP A 161 12.54 19.82 -16.81
CA ASP A 161 11.45 19.25 -17.62
C ASP A 161 11.99 18.26 -18.67
N GLU A 162 13.15 18.55 -19.25
CA GLU A 162 13.81 17.67 -20.22
C GLU A 162 14.20 16.31 -19.63
N ASP A 163 14.50 16.24 -18.33
CA ASP A 163 14.89 15.00 -17.66
C ASP A 163 13.67 14.06 -17.53
N MET A 164 12.48 14.62 -17.27
CA MET A 164 11.24 13.86 -17.07
C MET A 164 10.42 13.67 -18.34
N ALA A 165 10.57 14.54 -19.35
CA ALA A 165 9.77 14.52 -20.58
C ALA A 165 9.67 13.14 -21.25
N PRO A 166 10.74 12.32 -21.37
CA PRO A 166 10.65 10.99 -21.97
C PRO A 166 9.72 10.05 -21.17
N ALA A 167 9.78 10.09 -19.84
CA ALA A 167 8.94 9.26 -18.99
C ALA A 167 7.48 9.71 -18.99
N ILE A 168 7.23 11.01 -19.14
CA ILE A 168 5.88 11.61 -19.22
C ILE A 168 5.22 11.28 -20.57
N ALA A 169 5.95 11.43 -21.67
CA ALA A 169 5.45 11.14 -23.03
C ALA A 169 5.42 9.64 -23.36
N GLY A 170 6.02 8.81 -22.50
CA GLY A 170 6.04 7.36 -22.65
C GLY A 170 4.65 6.71 -22.53
N PRO A 171 4.53 5.43 -22.92
CA PRO A 171 3.27 4.70 -22.86
C PRO A 171 2.78 4.48 -21.42
N ILE A 172 1.54 4.04 -21.26
CA ILE A 172 1.04 3.50 -19.99
C ILE A 172 1.99 2.40 -19.52
N ALA A 173 2.34 2.46 -18.23
CA ALA A 173 3.24 1.51 -17.60
C ALA A 173 2.60 0.96 -16.32
N VAL A 174 2.94 -0.28 -15.99
CA VAL A 174 2.78 -0.84 -14.66
C VAL A 174 4.13 -0.87 -13.96
N GLY A 175 4.08 -0.91 -12.64
CA GLY A 175 5.23 -0.96 -11.77
C GLY A 175 6.18 -2.14 -12.00
N VAL A 176 7.49 -1.86 -12.06
CA VAL A 176 8.56 -2.88 -12.11
C VAL A 176 9.70 -2.43 -11.19
N THR A 177 10.26 -3.36 -10.42
CA THR A 177 11.51 -3.17 -9.68
C THR A 177 12.71 -3.49 -10.56
N MET A 178 13.81 -2.76 -10.38
CA MET A 178 15.02 -3.02 -11.13
C MET A 178 15.70 -4.31 -10.62
N PRO A 179 16.40 -5.07 -11.49
CA PRO A 179 17.18 -6.22 -11.04
C PRO A 179 18.17 -5.86 -9.92
N GLY A 180 18.21 -6.68 -8.87
CA GLY A 180 19.06 -6.44 -7.69
C GLY A 180 18.59 -5.34 -6.75
N ALA A 181 17.39 -4.76 -6.95
CA ALA A 181 16.90 -3.70 -6.07
C ALA A 181 16.58 -4.25 -4.67
N GLU A 182 17.18 -3.65 -3.64
CA GLU A 182 17.03 -4.07 -2.23
C GLU A 182 15.60 -3.96 -1.71
N ASN A 183 14.80 -3.08 -2.31
CA ASN A 183 13.39 -2.88 -1.99
C ASN A 183 12.45 -3.92 -2.63
N ALA A 184 12.99 -4.92 -3.33
CA ALA A 184 12.24 -5.97 -3.98
C ALA A 184 12.23 -7.25 -3.12
N PHE A 185 11.06 -7.69 -2.71
CA PHE A 185 10.90 -8.93 -1.95
C PHE A 185 11.22 -10.14 -2.82
N ARG A 186 11.91 -11.10 -2.22
CA ARG A 186 12.09 -12.45 -2.77
C ARG A 186 11.59 -13.45 -1.75
N VAL A 187 10.79 -14.43 -2.18
CA VAL A 187 10.31 -15.50 -1.30
C VAL A 187 11.47 -16.20 -0.59
N ALA A 188 12.62 -16.32 -1.26
CA ALA A 188 13.84 -16.89 -0.72
C ALA A 188 14.42 -16.12 0.49
N MET A 189 13.99 -14.87 0.75
CA MET A 189 14.33 -14.15 1.98
C MET A 189 13.75 -14.80 3.23
N LEU A 190 12.75 -15.68 3.07
CA LEU A 190 12.06 -16.37 4.15
C LEU A 190 12.15 -17.89 4.00
N GLN A 191 12.20 -18.60 5.12
CA GLN A 191 12.13 -20.04 5.18
C GLN A 191 10.71 -20.51 4.77
N PRO A 192 10.56 -21.47 3.85
CA PRO A 192 9.23 -21.92 3.40
C PRO A 192 8.36 -22.56 4.49
N ALA A 193 8.97 -23.11 5.55
CA ALA A 193 8.23 -23.84 6.58
C ALA A 193 7.48 -22.93 7.55
N ASP A 194 8.08 -21.80 7.94
CA ASP A 194 7.59 -20.96 9.04
C ASP A 194 7.66 -19.45 8.75
N ALA A 195 8.10 -19.07 7.55
CA ALA A 195 8.36 -17.69 7.17
C ALA A 195 9.35 -16.97 8.12
N SER A 196 10.22 -17.68 8.83
CA SER A 196 11.35 -17.05 9.53
C SER A 196 12.35 -16.50 8.52
N ARG A 197 13.15 -15.50 8.92
CA ARG A 197 14.22 -14.95 8.08
C ARG A 197 15.16 -16.08 7.62
N ASN A 198 15.43 -16.15 6.32
CA ASN A 198 16.40 -17.10 5.78
C ASN A 198 17.83 -16.55 5.97
N PRO A 199 18.68 -17.16 6.81
CA PRO A 199 20.07 -16.70 7.00
C PRO A 199 20.96 -16.97 5.78
N ASP A 200 20.56 -17.90 4.90
CA ASP A 200 21.32 -18.32 3.72
C ASP A 200 20.93 -17.53 2.46
N TYR A 201 20.01 -16.56 2.59
CA TYR A 201 19.62 -15.72 1.46
C TYR A 201 20.72 -14.71 1.12
N GLU A 202 21.19 -14.77 -0.12
CA GLU A 202 22.09 -13.77 -0.70
C GLU A 202 21.30 -12.89 -1.68
N ALA A 203 21.49 -11.58 -1.57
CA ALA A 203 20.84 -10.63 -2.47
C ALA A 203 21.35 -10.79 -3.91
N GLU A 204 20.45 -10.61 -4.87
CA GLU A 204 20.81 -10.60 -6.29
C GLU A 204 21.80 -9.44 -6.56
N PRO A 205 22.87 -9.65 -7.34
CA PRO A 205 23.81 -8.59 -7.65
C PRO A 205 23.14 -7.51 -8.50
N VAL A 206 23.37 -6.25 -8.14
CA VAL A 206 22.97 -5.10 -8.97
C VAL A 206 23.81 -5.12 -10.26
N PRO A 207 23.19 -5.04 -11.46
CA PRO A 207 23.95 -4.95 -12.71
C PRO A 207 24.94 -3.78 -12.72
N SER A 208 26.07 -3.94 -13.40
CA SER A 208 27.06 -2.88 -13.62
C SER A 208 27.22 -2.60 -15.12
N PRO A 209 26.90 -1.39 -15.61
CA PRO A 209 26.38 -0.24 -14.85
C PRO A 209 24.94 -0.49 -14.35
N PRO A 210 24.51 0.19 -13.27
CA PRO A 210 23.15 0.06 -12.76
C PRO A 210 22.15 0.49 -13.83
N PRO A 211 21.05 -0.25 -13.98
CA PRO A 211 20.10 0.02 -15.04
C PRO A 211 19.37 1.35 -14.75
N LYS A 212 19.25 2.18 -15.77
CA LYS A 212 18.56 3.47 -15.64
C LYS A 212 17.06 3.26 -15.59
N ASN A 213 16.42 3.85 -14.58
CA ASN A 213 14.97 3.93 -14.52
C ASN A 213 14.52 5.34 -14.96
N PRO A 214 13.90 5.50 -16.13
CA PRO A 214 13.51 6.83 -16.64
C PRO A 214 12.44 7.50 -15.78
N ARG A 215 11.75 6.75 -14.91
CA ARG A 215 10.71 7.27 -14.01
C ARG A 215 11.26 7.72 -12.64
N SER A 216 12.55 7.50 -12.38
CA SER A 216 13.21 7.99 -11.18
C SER A 216 13.17 9.52 -11.17
N GLY A 217 12.73 10.12 -10.06
CA GLY A 217 12.58 11.57 -9.94
C GLY A 217 11.17 12.11 -10.25
N LEU A 218 10.26 11.31 -10.83
CA LEU A 218 8.91 11.79 -11.18
C LEU A 218 8.13 12.22 -9.93
N TYR A 219 8.33 11.55 -8.80
CA TYR A 219 7.62 11.87 -7.57
C TYR A 219 8.01 13.26 -7.05
N GLU A 220 9.31 13.51 -6.95
CA GLU A 220 9.90 14.77 -6.51
C GLU A 220 9.56 15.89 -7.50
N TYR A 221 9.64 15.60 -8.81
CA TYR A 221 9.27 16.52 -9.88
C TYR A 221 7.82 16.99 -9.76
N TYR A 222 6.86 16.06 -9.62
CA TYR A 222 5.44 16.41 -9.53
C TYR A 222 5.07 17.09 -8.21
N THR A 223 5.73 16.71 -7.12
CA THR A 223 5.55 17.34 -5.80
C THR A 223 6.00 18.80 -5.84
N HIS A 224 7.17 19.09 -6.41
CA HIS A 224 7.65 20.46 -6.55
C HIS A 224 6.78 21.31 -7.51
N ARG A 225 6.22 20.68 -8.54
CA ARG A 225 5.36 21.33 -9.54
C ARG A 225 3.89 21.48 -9.13
N ASN A 226 3.48 21.00 -7.95
CA ASN A 226 2.07 20.94 -7.51
C ASN A 226 1.16 20.22 -8.52
N ALA A 227 1.69 19.23 -9.23
CA ALA A 227 1.00 18.61 -10.37
C ALA A 227 -0.01 17.53 -9.95
N TRP A 228 0.11 16.99 -8.72
CA TRP A 228 -0.69 15.87 -8.26
C TRP A 228 -2.19 16.12 -8.32
N GLY A 229 -2.65 17.28 -7.85
CA GLY A 229 -4.08 17.63 -7.85
C GLY A 229 -4.71 17.56 -9.25
N GLY A 230 -3.97 17.98 -10.29
CA GLY A 230 -4.43 17.86 -11.68
C GLY A 230 -4.45 16.42 -12.21
N MET A 231 -3.61 15.53 -11.66
CA MET A 231 -3.53 14.12 -12.08
C MET A 231 -4.56 13.23 -11.40
N VAL A 232 -4.79 13.42 -10.09
CA VAL A 232 -5.76 12.62 -9.32
C VAL A 232 -7.15 13.23 -9.31
N GLY A 233 -7.28 14.53 -9.53
CA GLY A 233 -8.58 15.22 -9.70
C GLY A 233 -9.62 14.83 -8.64
N ASP A 234 -10.83 14.55 -9.12
CA ASP A 234 -12.00 14.33 -8.25
C ASP A 234 -12.01 12.96 -7.56
N VAL A 235 -11.11 12.02 -7.89
CA VAL A 235 -11.04 10.76 -7.12
C VAL A 235 -10.37 10.94 -5.76
N ASP A 236 -9.59 12.01 -5.59
CA ASP A 236 -9.07 12.42 -4.28
C ASP A 236 -10.08 13.31 -3.56
N ASN A 237 -10.80 12.77 -2.60
CA ASN A 237 -11.78 13.50 -1.81
C ASN A 237 -11.16 14.36 -0.70
N GLY A 238 -9.87 14.18 -0.38
CA GLY A 238 -9.29 14.65 0.88
C GLY A 238 -10.09 14.22 2.10
N TYR A 239 -9.99 15.01 3.18
CA TYR A 239 -10.66 14.71 4.46
C TYR A 239 -11.44 15.87 5.07
N GLU A 240 -11.39 17.08 4.48
CA GLU A 240 -12.11 18.24 5.05
C GLU A 240 -13.62 18.02 5.13
N TRP A 241 -14.20 17.20 4.24
CA TRP A 241 -15.60 16.78 4.29
C TRP A 241 -15.99 16.14 5.63
N ALA A 242 -15.06 15.47 6.33
CA ALA A 242 -15.34 14.78 7.59
C ALA A 242 -15.58 15.76 8.75
N ARG A 243 -15.12 17.01 8.61
CA ARG A 243 -15.33 18.08 9.60
C ARG A 243 -16.66 18.81 9.43
N GLU A 244 -17.36 18.56 8.34
CA GLU A 244 -18.67 19.13 8.09
C GLU A 244 -19.67 18.63 9.13
N ARG A 245 -20.54 19.53 9.62
CA ARG A 245 -21.53 19.21 10.65
C ARG A 245 -22.85 18.68 10.07
N THR A 246 -22.77 17.95 8.96
CA THR A 246 -23.91 17.36 8.24
C THR A 246 -24.16 15.91 8.66
N ASP A 247 -25.37 15.39 8.45
CA ASP A 247 -25.68 13.98 8.71
C ASP A 247 -24.93 13.07 7.72
N GLU A 248 -24.80 13.51 6.47
CA GLU A 248 -24.10 12.79 5.42
C GLU A 248 -22.62 12.59 5.76
N ALA A 249 -21.95 13.61 6.28
CA ALA A 249 -20.57 13.51 6.74
C ALA A 249 -20.45 12.55 7.93
N ARG A 250 -21.32 12.68 8.93
CA ARG A 250 -21.34 11.78 10.11
C ARG A 250 -21.54 10.32 9.71
N GLU A 251 -22.48 10.04 8.81
CA GLU A 251 -22.71 8.70 8.29
C GLU A 251 -21.53 8.16 7.50
N ARG A 252 -20.88 9.00 6.69
CA ARG A 252 -19.70 8.61 5.92
C ARG A 252 -18.52 8.28 6.84
N VAL A 253 -18.27 9.08 7.88
CA VAL A 253 -17.28 8.76 8.93
C VAL A 253 -17.66 7.47 9.66
N ALA A 254 -18.94 7.28 10.01
CA ALA A 254 -19.40 6.07 10.69
C ALA A 254 -19.12 4.80 9.86
N ARG A 255 -19.31 4.86 8.53
CA ARG A 255 -19.01 3.77 7.59
C ARG A 255 -17.51 3.62 7.28
N TRP A 256 -16.67 4.60 7.61
CA TRP A 256 -15.23 4.51 7.39
C TRP A 256 -14.65 3.34 8.22
N PRO A 257 -13.85 2.47 7.59
CA PRO A 257 -13.29 1.31 8.27
C PRO A 257 -12.28 1.72 9.35
N PRO A 258 -12.16 0.96 10.45
CA PRO A 258 -11.05 1.13 11.38
C PRO A 258 -9.73 1.22 10.63
N THR A 259 -9.00 2.30 10.88
CA THR A 259 -7.76 2.63 10.18
C THR A 259 -6.58 2.50 11.14
N VAL A 260 -5.55 1.79 10.71
CA VAL A 260 -4.29 1.62 11.43
C VAL A 260 -3.18 2.20 10.59
N ILE A 261 -2.38 3.09 11.17
CA ILE A 261 -1.27 3.77 10.52
C ILE A 261 -0.02 3.58 11.37
N PHE A 262 1.11 3.30 10.74
CA PHE A 262 2.41 3.64 11.35
C PHE A 262 3.22 4.56 10.44
N HIS A 263 4.00 5.45 11.07
CA HIS A 263 4.71 6.51 10.36
C HIS A 263 5.99 6.93 11.12
N GLY A 264 7.12 7.09 10.41
CA GLY A 264 8.30 7.76 10.94
C GLY A 264 8.09 9.28 11.07
N ASP A 265 8.52 9.90 12.17
CA ASP A 265 8.37 11.36 12.33
C ASP A 265 9.49 12.18 11.66
N ALA A 266 10.52 11.53 11.12
CA ALA A 266 11.57 12.14 10.32
C ALA A 266 11.36 11.96 8.80
N ASP A 267 10.19 11.44 8.39
CA ASP A 267 9.82 11.23 7.00
C ASP A 267 9.71 12.57 6.24
N VAL A 268 10.68 12.84 5.37
CA VAL A 268 10.69 14.05 4.53
C VAL A 268 9.97 13.86 3.20
N ALA A 269 9.83 12.61 2.74
CA ALA A 269 9.20 12.30 1.47
C ALA A 269 7.68 12.42 1.59
N VAL A 270 7.09 11.89 2.65
CA VAL A 270 5.68 12.02 3.00
C VAL A 270 5.59 12.41 4.47
N PRO A 271 5.51 13.71 4.81
CA PRO A 271 5.50 14.12 6.21
C PRO A 271 4.37 13.48 7.02
N ILE A 272 4.66 13.13 8.27
CA ILE A 272 3.68 12.55 9.21
C ILE A 272 2.39 13.38 9.33
N ALA A 273 2.46 14.70 9.11
CA ALA A 273 1.32 15.61 9.06
C ALA A 273 0.21 15.15 8.08
N VAL A 274 0.56 14.41 7.02
CA VAL A 274 -0.42 13.81 6.10
C VAL A 274 -1.27 12.74 6.81
N SER A 275 -0.65 11.92 7.68
CA SER A 275 -1.37 10.93 8.50
C SER A 275 -2.12 11.59 9.66
N GLU A 276 -1.54 12.62 10.28
CA GLU A 276 -2.20 13.39 11.34
C GLU A 276 -3.45 14.08 10.82
N GLN A 277 -3.42 14.70 9.62
CA GLN A 277 -4.61 15.33 9.03
C GLN A 277 -5.76 14.32 8.86
N MET A 278 -5.47 13.10 8.39
CA MET A 278 -6.48 12.06 8.26
C MET A 278 -7.08 11.70 9.63
N ARG A 279 -6.26 11.48 10.66
CA ARG A 279 -6.71 11.20 12.03
C ARG A 279 -7.56 12.34 12.58
N ASP A 280 -7.09 13.58 12.46
CA ASP A 280 -7.73 14.76 13.02
C ASP A 280 -9.06 15.08 12.34
N CYS A 281 -9.24 14.69 11.08
CA CYS A 281 -10.50 14.83 10.35
C CYS A 281 -11.48 13.69 10.65
N LEU A 282 -11.02 12.45 10.75
CA LEU A 282 -11.89 11.27 10.93
C LEU A 282 -12.15 10.89 12.39
N GLY A 283 -11.31 11.32 13.32
CA GLY A 283 -11.37 11.00 14.74
C GLY A 283 -10.39 9.89 15.17
N GLU A 284 -9.91 9.99 16.42
CA GLU A 284 -9.02 8.99 17.04
C GLU A 284 -9.72 7.66 17.33
N ASP A 285 -11.05 7.64 17.38
CA ASP A 285 -11.85 6.42 17.47
C ASP A 285 -11.78 5.60 16.18
N LYS A 286 -11.56 6.28 15.04
CA LYS A 286 -11.44 5.66 13.71
C LYS A 286 -10.01 5.38 13.31
N VAL A 287 -9.08 6.27 13.65
CA VAL A 287 -7.70 6.23 13.15
C VAL A 287 -6.72 6.06 14.31
N SER A 288 -6.07 4.90 14.37
CA SER A 288 -4.95 4.63 15.29
C SER A 288 -3.62 4.91 14.58
N LEU A 289 -2.89 5.93 15.03
CA LEU A 289 -1.59 6.34 14.47
C LEU A 289 -0.46 6.00 15.44
N PHE A 290 0.47 5.15 14.99
CA PHE A 290 1.68 4.75 15.71
C PHE A 290 2.91 5.43 15.13
N VAL A 291 3.61 6.21 15.94
CA VAL A 291 4.76 7.01 15.50
C VAL A 291 6.07 6.27 15.78
N ALA A 292 6.97 6.23 14.82
CA ALA A 292 8.33 5.70 14.96
C ALA A 292 9.33 6.86 15.07
N PRO A 293 9.82 7.19 16.29
CA PRO A 293 10.66 8.37 16.49
C PRO A 293 12.00 8.27 15.75
N GLY A 294 12.36 9.35 15.06
CA GLY A 294 13.60 9.50 14.29
C GLY A 294 13.67 8.68 13.00
N GLN A 295 12.61 7.94 12.63
CA GLN A 295 12.64 7.11 11.43
C GLN A 295 12.23 7.90 10.18
N ASP A 296 12.93 7.63 9.08
CA ASP A 296 12.69 8.22 7.77
C ASP A 296 11.66 7.41 6.96
N HIS A 297 11.29 7.90 5.77
CA HIS A 297 10.35 7.28 4.86
C HIS A 297 10.68 5.81 4.59
N LEU A 298 9.68 4.94 4.74
CA LEU A 298 9.78 3.51 4.42
C LEU A 298 10.93 2.79 5.15
N TYR A 299 11.28 3.23 6.37
CA TYR A 299 12.28 2.58 7.23
C TYR A 299 12.07 1.06 7.42
N ASP A 300 10.84 0.59 7.23
CA ASP A 300 10.39 -0.79 7.42
C ASP A 300 10.57 -1.68 6.19
N LEU A 301 10.80 -1.10 5.00
CA LEU A 301 10.62 -1.78 3.71
C LEU A 301 11.52 -3.01 3.52
N THR A 302 12.67 -3.04 4.18
CA THR A 302 13.63 -4.16 4.12
C THR A 302 13.71 -4.95 5.43
N ARG A 303 12.81 -4.67 6.37
CA ARG A 303 12.85 -5.20 7.74
C ARG A 303 12.06 -6.49 7.91
N PHE A 304 12.53 -7.29 8.86
CA PHE A 304 11.86 -8.49 9.35
C PHE A 304 11.16 -8.17 10.67
N ILE A 305 10.09 -8.90 11.00
CA ILE A 305 9.30 -8.61 12.20
C ILE A 305 10.10 -8.82 13.50
N GLU A 306 11.16 -9.63 13.44
CA GLU A 306 12.09 -9.90 14.53
C GLU A 306 13.19 -8.83 14.70
N ASP A 307 13.37 -7.90 13.75
CA ASP A 307 14.40 -6.86 13.82
C ASP A 307 14.20 -5.94 15.05
N PRO A 308 15.27 -5.42 15.68
CA PRO A 308 15.19 -4.83 17.03
C PRO A 308 14.34 -3.55 17.13
N ALA A 309 14.07 -3.20 18.40
CA ALA A 309 13.54 -1.90 18.80
C ALA A 309 14.69 -0.86 18.90
N PRO A 310 14.39 0.45 18.76
CA PRO A 310 13.06 1.05 18.62
C PRO A 310 12.49 1.03 17.19
N GLU A 311 13.26 0.62 16.18
CA GLU A 311 12.89 0.77 14.76
C GLU A 311 11.56 0.08 14.44
N MET A 312 11.35 -1.16 14.91
CA MET A 312 10.16 -1.95 14.57
C MET A 312 9.00 -1.86 15.59
N ASP A 313 9.10 -1.02 16.63
CA ASP A 313 8.08 -0.98 17.69
C ASP A 313 6.74 -0.45 17.20
N ALA A 314 6.74 0.62 16.40
CA ALA A 314 5.51 1.16 15.80
C ALA A 314 4.83 0.14 14.88
N VAL A 315 5.61 -0.62 14.11
CA VAL A 315 5.10 -1.70 13.25
C VAL A 315 4.41 -2.78 14.10
N ARG A 316 5.05 -3.24 15.18
CA ARG A 316 4.45 -4.25 16.08
C ARG A 316 3.18 -3.75 16.77
N GLN A 317 3.16 -2.49 17.20
CA GLN A 317 1.98 -1.88 17.82
C GLN A 317 0.82 -1.75 16.83
N ALA A 318 1.10 -1.32 15.60
CA ALA A 318 0.13 -1.28 14.51
C ALA A 318 -0.44 -2.68 14.21
N LEU A 319 0.41 -3.70 14.14
CA LEU A 319 -0.04 -5.09 13.93
C LEU A 319 -0.92 -5.60 15.06
N LYS A 320 -0.56 -5.32 16.31
CA LYS A 320 -1.41 -5.65 17.47
C LYS A 320 -2.78 -5.00 17.35
N ARG A 321 -2.84 -3.73 16.96
CA ARG A 321 -4.11 -3.02 16.75
C ARG A 321 -4.93 -3.62 15.60
N LEU A 322 -4.27 -4.01 14.51
CA LEU A 322 -4.91 -4.68 13.40
C LEU A 322 -5.52 -6.02 13.82
N ASP A 323 -4.83 -6.80 14.66
CA ASP A 323 -5.33 -8.07 15.19
C ASP A 323 -6.59 -7.87 16.06
N GLU A 324 -6.61 -6.82 16.90
CA GLU A 324 -7.79 -6.47 17.69
C GLU A 324 -9.01 -6.18 16.79
N ILE A 325 -8.81 -5.42 15.71
CA ILE A 325 -9.88 -5.08 14.74
C ILE A 325 -10.41 -6.35 14.06
N VAL A 326 -9.51 -7.21 13.55
CA VAL A 326 -9.91 -8.46 12.89
C VAL A 326 -10.62 -9.40 13.88
N GLY A 327 -10.13 -9.49 15.11
CA GLY A 327 -10.74 -10.29 16.18
C GLY A 327 -12.17 -9.83 16.52
N GLN A 328 -12.42 -8.52 16.59
CA GLN A 328 -13.76 -7.96 16.81
C GLN A 328 -14.72 -8.33 15.67
N HIS A 329 -14.24 -8.31 14.43
CA HIS A 329 -15.04 -8.72 13.28
C HIS A 329 -15.38 -10.21 13.29
N ASN A 330 -14.48 -11.09 13.76
CA ASN A 330 -14.76 -12.53 13.88
C ASN A 330 -15.89 -12.80 14.89
N VAL A 331 -15.95 -12.04 15.99
CA VAL A 331 -16.99 -12.17 17.02
C VAL A 331 -18.34 -11.64 16.53
N ALA A 332 -18.35 -10.55 15.74
CA ALA A 332 -19.57 -9.97 15.21
C ALA A 332 -20.23 -10.80 14.07
N SER A 333 -19.46 -11.68 13.42
CA SER A 333 -19.93 -12.56 12.34
C SER A 333 -20.32 -13.97 12.78
N ALA A 334 -20.08 -14.32 14.06
CA ALA A 334 -20.44 -15.61 14.66
C ALA A 334 -21.82 -15.56 15.32
#